data_AF-A0A5A7Y4X4-F1
#
_entry.id   AF-A0A5A7Y4X4-F1
#
_cell.length_a   1.000
_cell.length_b   1.000
_cell.length_c   1.000
_cell.angle_alpha   90.00
_cell.angle_beta   90.00
_cell.angle_gamma   90.00
#
_symmetry.space_group_name_H-M   'P 1'
#
loop_
_entity.id
_entity.type
_entity.pdbx_description
1 polymer ?
#
loop_
_entity_poly.entity_id
_entity_poly.type
_entity_poly.pdbx_seq_one_letter_code
_entity_poly.pdbx_strand_id
1 'polypeptide(L)'
;MADVIPSVIADTSDIHGLSVAQRARADDLASVAADLRASRVATDAFGTVGAGFVAALNDALLREARHATALAERLATARQVASFAADAYDAAERTAGQTISGLGT
;
A
#
# COMPACT_ATOMS: atom_id res chain seq x y z
N MET A 1 -18.22 27.25 -18.06
CA MET A 1 -16.92 26.56 -17.97
C MET A 1 -16.33 26.74 -16.56
N ALA A 2 -17.10 26.41 -15.51
CA ALA A 2 -16.72 26.63 -14.10
C ALA A 2 -16.82 25.34 -13.26
N ASP A 3 -17.13 24.20 -13.90
CA ASP A 3 -17.48 22.94 -13.22
C ASP A 3 -16.34 21.91 -13.23
N VAL A 4 -15.28 22.14 -14.04
CA VAL A 4 -14.19 21.17 -14.23
C VAL A 4 -13.07 21.32 -13.19
N ILE A 5 -12.78 22.54 -12.73
CA ILE A 5 -11.72 22.82 -11.74
C ILE A 5 -12.04 22.20 -10.36
N PRO A 6 -13.27 22.27 -9.82
CA PRO A 6 -13.59 21.66 -8.52
C PRO A 6 -13.46 20.13 -8.53
N SER A 7 -13.74 19.49 -9.68
CA SER A 7 -13.66 18.02 -9.83
C SER A 7 -12.22 17.53 -9.81
N VAL A 8 -11.29 18.23 -10.47
CA VAL A 8 -9.89 17.80 -10.57
C VAL A 8 -9.12 17.96 -9.25
N ILE A 9 -9.42 19.02 -8.49
CA ILE A 9 -8.86 19.22 -7.15
C ILE A 9 -9.38 18.15 -6.18
N ALA A 10 -10.67 17.82 -6.25
CA ALA A 10 -11.26 16.74 -5.46
C ALA A 10 -10.59 15.39 -5.80
N ASP A 11 -10.47 15.05 -7.07
CA ASP A 11 -9.84 13.81 -7.55
C ASP A 11 -8.38 13.69 -7.09
N THR A 12 -7.61 14.79 -7.10
CA THR A 12 -6.21 14.78 -6.66
C THR A 12 -6.08 14.60 -5.15
N SER A 13 -6.96 15.24 -4.37
CA SER A 13 -7.01 15.07 -2.92
C SER A 13 -7.38 13.63 -2.51
N ASP A 14 -8.28 12.99 -3.27
CA ASP A 14 -8.68 11.60 -3.07
C ASP A 14 -7.54 10.62 -3.41
N ILE A 15 -6.77 10.89 -4.47
CA ILE A 15 -5.58 10.10 -4.83
C ILE A 15 -4.50 10.20 -3.73
N HIS A 16 -4.29 11.38 -3.14
CA HIS A 16 -3.39 11.53 -2.00
C HIS A 16 -3.89 10.79 -0.76
N GLY A 17 -5.17 10.90 -0.44
CA GLY A 17 -5.80 10.17 0.67
C GLY A 17 -5.63 8.66 0.52
N LEU A 18 -5.89 8.13 -0.67
CA LEU A 18 -5.68 6.72 -0.99
C LEU A 18 -4.21 6.30 -0.84
N SER A 19 -3.27 7.13 -1.30
CA SER A 19 -1.83 6.87 -1.19
C SER A 19 -1.35 6.79 0.26
N VAL A 20 -1.85 7.66 1.13
CA VAL A 20 -1.56 7.63 2.58
C VAL A 20 -2.14 6.37 3.23
N ALA A 21 -3.38 6.03 2.90
CA ALA A 21 -4.02 4.81 3.41
C ALA A 21 -3.26 3.55 2.98
N GLN A 22 -2.85 3.47 1.71
CA GLN A 22 -2.06 2.34 1.20
C GLN A 22 -0.71 2.20 1.91
N ARG A 23 -0.06 3.32 2.27
CA ARG A 23 1.17 3.30 3.07
C ARG A 23 0.95 2.66 4.44
N ALA A 24 -0.03 3.16 5.19
CA ALA A 24 -0.34 2.63 6.52
C ALA A 24 -0.62 1.12 6.46
N ARG A 25 -1.38 0.67 5.45
CA ARG A 25 -1.66 -0.75 5.24
C ARG A 25 -0.44 -1.58 4.86
N ALA A 26 0.50 -1.02 4.08
CA ALA A 26 1.75 -1.69 3.77
C ALA A 26 2.63 -1.86 5.03
N ASP A 27 2.71 -0.82 5.86
CA ASP A 27 3.46 -0.86 7.13
C ASP A 27 2.82 -1.87 8.11
N ASP A 28 1.50 -1.89 8.24
CA ASP A 28 0.75 -2.88 9.03
C ASP A 28 1.07 -4.31 8.58
N LEU A 29 1.02 -4.59 7.27
CA LEU A 29 1.32 -5.90 6.70
C LEU A 29 2.78 -6.31 6.91
N ALA A 30 3.71 -5.37 6.83
CA ALA A 30 5.11 -5.62 7.11
C ALA A 30 5.32 -6.02 8.58
N SER A 31 4.63 -5.36 9.51
CA SER A 31 4.62 -5.73 10.94
C SER A 31 4.05 -7.13 11.14
N VAL A 32 2.89 -7.44 10.57
CA VAL A 32 2.27 -8.78 10.64
C VAL A 32 3.22 -9.84 10.09
N ALA A 33 3.88 -9.56 8.96
CA ALA A 33 4.84 -10.48 8.37
C ALA A 33 6.08 -10.70 9.25
N ALA A 34 6.49 -9.72 10.05
CA ALA A 34 7.56 -9.86 11.03
C ALA A 34 7.10 -10.71 12.22
N ASP A 35 5.91 -10.45 12.75
CA ASP A 35 5.33 -11.18 13.88
C ASP A 35 5.12 -12.66 13.55
N LEU A 36 4.64 -12.96 12.34
CA LEU A 36 4.47 -14.33 11.85
C LEU A 36 5.82 -15.07 11.72
N ARG A 37 6.89 -14.39 11.29
CA ARG A 37 8.23 -15.00 11.22
C ARG A 37 8.82 -15.25 12.60
N ALA A 38 8.54 -14.36 13.55
CA ALA A 38 8.99 -14.46 14.94
C ALA A 38 8.22 -15.52 15.73
N SER A 39 6.95 -15.73 15.38
CA SER A 39 6.09 -16.76 15.95
C SER A 39 6.52 -18.14 15.45
N ARG A 40 7.63 -18.69 15.97
CA ARG A 40 7.98 -20.10 15.77
C ARG A 40 7.60 -20.90 16.99
N VAL A 41 6.89 -21.99 16.77
CA VAL A 41 6.58 -22.95 17.84
C VAL A 41 7.74 -23.94 17.94
N ALA A 42 8.21 -24.17 19.17
CA ALA A 42 9.28 -25.12 19.43
C ALA A 42 8.87 -26.53 19.00
N THR A 43 9.74 -27.22 18.26
CA THR A 43 9.48 -28.54 17.66
C THR A 43 9.22 -29.66 18.67
N ASP A 44 9.59 -29.47 19.93
CA ASP A 44 9.40 -30.39 21.04
C ASP A 44 8.16 -30.07 21.90
N ALA A 45 7.43 -28.97 21.59
CA ALA A 45 6.30 -28.48 22.40
C ALA A 45 5.19 -29.53 22.63
N PHE A 46 5.08 -30.53 21.76
CA PHE A 46 4.08 -31.59 21.82
C PHE A 46 4.68 -33.01 21.70
N GLY A 47 5.99 -33.15 21.94
CA GLY A 47 6.72 -34.41 21.77
C GLY A 47 6.69 -34.96 20.33
N THR A 48 7.07 -36.23 20.16
CA THR A 48 7.20 -36.89 18.85
C THR A 48 5.90 -36.98 18.07
N VAL A 49 4.75 -37.08 18.76
CA VAL A 49 3.43 -37.14 18.12
C VAL A 49 3.03 -35.80 17.50
N GLY A 50 3.34 -34.68 18.17
CA GLY A 50 3.01 -33.36 17.67
C GLY A 50 4.07 -32.72 16.77
N ALA A 51 5.22 -33.36 16.57
CA ALA A 51 6.30 -32.83 15.73
C ALA A 51 5.85 -32.52 14.29
N GLY A 52 5.04 -33.41 13.70
CA GLY A 52 4.48 -33.20 12.36
C GLY A 52 3.53 -32.01 12.28
N PHE A 53 2.70 -31.82 13.33
CA PHE A 53 1.82 -30.67 13.43
C PHE A 53 2.61 -29.36 13.60
N VAL A 54 3.61 -29.33 14.47
CA VAL A 54 4.45 -28.14 14.67
C VAL A 54 5.23 -27.78 13.41
N ALA A 55 5.75 -28.78 12.68
CA ALA A 55 6.40 -28.55 11.40
C ALA A 55 5.43 -27.93 10.38
N ALA A 56 4.21 -28.46 10.27
CA ALA A 56 3.18 -27.92 9.39
C ALA A 56 2.75 -26.50 9.79
N LEU A 57 2.61 -26.23 11.09
CA LEU A 57 2.28 -24.92 11.63
C LEU A 57 3.37 -23.89 11.32
N ASN A 58 4.64 -24.23 11.57
CA ASN A 58 5.76 -23.34 11.26
C ASN A 58 5.89 -23.07 9.75
N ASP A 59 5.64 -24.07 8.89
CA ASP A 59 5.62 -23.84 7.44
C ASP A 59 4.45 -22.93 7.02
N ALA A 60 3.27 -23.12 7.61
CA ALA A 60 2.12 -22.24 7.38
C ALA A 60 2.41 -20.79 7.79
N LEU A 61 3.00 -20.55 8.96
CA LEU A 61 3.39 -19.22 9.43
C LEU A 61 4.41 -18.55 8.50
N LEU A 62 5.39 -19.32 7.99
CA LEU A 62 6.34 -18.82 7.00
C LEU A 62 5.70 -18.51 5.65
N ARG A 63 4.75 -19.33 5.19
CA ARG A 63 3.98 -19.07 3.97
C ARG A 63 3.17 -17.78 4.10
N GLU A 64 2.46 -17.62 5.21
CA GLU A 64 1.62 -16.44 5.43
C GLU A 64 2.46 -15.17 5.55
N ALA A 65 3.61 -15.22 6.23
CA ALA A 65 4.56 -14.11 6.27
C ALA A 65 5.04 -13.69 4.87
N ARG A 66 5.27 -14.65 3.95
CA ARG A 66 5.63 -14.36 2.56
C ARG A 66 4.48 -13.69 1.81
N HIS A 67 3.24 -14.14 2.00
CA HIS A 67 2.06 -13.53 1.38
C HIS A 67 1.84 -12.10 1.88
N ALA A 68 1.93 -11.86 3.19
CA ALA A 68 1.83 -10.53 3.77
C ALA A 68 2.92 -9.58 3.23
N THR A 69 4.17 -10.06 3.11
CA THR A 69 5.28 -9.29 2.52
C THR A 69 4.98 -8.90 1.06
N ALA A 70 4.57 -9.86 0.24
CA ALA A 70 4.26 -9.62 -1.17
C ALA A 70 3.08 -8.63 -1.35
N LEU A 71 2.10 -8.66 -0.44
CA LEU A 71 0.99 -7.72 -0.47
C LEU A 71 1.45 -6.30 -0.06
N ALA A 72 2.31 -6.19 0.95
CA ALA A 72 2.90 -4.91 1.35
C ALA A 72 3.69 -4.26 0.20
N GLU A 73 4.50 -5.05 -0.52
CA GLU A 73 5.23 -4.60 -1.71
C GLU A 73 4.30 -4.11 -2.82
N ARG A 74 3.21 -4.84 -3.09
CA ARG A 74 2.21 -4.42 -4.09
C ARG A 74 1.53 -3.11 -3.71
N LEU A 75 1.21 -2.90 -2.43
CA LEU A 75 0.65 -1.64 -1.95
C LEU A 75 1.66 -0.49 -2.05
N ALA A 76 2.95 -0.75 -1.78
CA ALA A 76 4.01 0.25 -1.96
C ALA A 76 4.14 0.68 -3.44
N THR A 77 4.05 -0.27 -4.37
CA THR A 77 4.04 0.02 -5.82
C THR A 77 2.78 0.79 -6.23
N ALA A 78 1.60 0.38 -5.76
CA ALA A 78 0.35 1.07 -6.03
C ALA A 78 0.39 2.53 -5.56
N ARG A 79 0.97 2.77 -4.39
CA ARG A 79 1.21 4.11 -3.85
C ARG A 79 2.12 4.94 -4.75
N GLN A 80 3.23 4.38 -5.24
CA GLN A 80 4.13 5.11 -6.15
C GLN A 80 3.40 5.54 -7.42
N VAL A 81 2.59 4.64 -8.00
CA VAL A 81 1.79 4.95 -9.19
C VAL A 81 0.75 6.03 -8.90
N ALA A 82 0.04 5.94 -7.77
CA ALA A 82 -0.93 6.94 -7.35
C ALA A 82 -0.30 8.31 -7.11
N SER A 83 0.87 8.36 -6.45
CA SER A 83 1.62 9.60 -6.25
C SER A 83 2.05 10.23 -7.58
N PHE A 84 2.58 9.42 -8.51
CA PHE A 84 2.95 9.90 -9.83
C PHE A 84 1.76 10.46 -10.62
N ALA A 85 0.60 9.79 -10.52
CA ALA A 85 -0.63 10.27 -11.14
C ALA A 85 -1.08 11.61 -10.55
N ALA A 86 -1.07 11.76 -9.22
CA ALA A 86 -1.38 13.02 -8.54
C ALA A 86 -0.45 14.16 -9.00
N ASP A 87 0.86 13.93 -9.02
CA ASP A 87 1.84 14.92 -9.46
C ASP A 87 1.61 15.36 -10.92
N ALA A 88 1.21 14.43 -11.79
CA ALA A 88 0.89 14.72 -13.18
C ALA A 88 -0.40 15.55 -13.34
N TYR A 89 -1.44 15.25 -12.54
CA TYR A 89 -2.67 16.04 -12.51
C TYR A 89 -2.42 17.47 -11.99
N ASP A 90 -1.65 17.61 -10.90
CA ASP A 90 -1.24 18.92 -10.37
C ASP A 90 -0.48 19.76 -11.40
N ALA A 91 0.40 19.12 -12.18
CA ALA A 91 1.15 19.79 -13.25
C ALA A 91 0.24 20.24 -14.41
N ALA A 92 -0.71 19.39 -14.81
CA ALA A 92 -1.69 19.71 -15.84
C ALA A 92 -2.60 20.87 -15.41
N GLU A 93 -3.08 20.86 -14.17
CA GLU A 93 -3.90 21.92 -13.61
C GLU A 93 -3.16 23.27 -13.59
N ARG A 94 -1.91 23.30 -13.11
CA ARG A 94 -1.08 24.52 -13.13
C ARG A 94 -0.89 25.05 -14.54
N THR A 95 -0.62 24.18 -15.51
CA THR A 95 -0.41 24.56 -16.91
C THR A 95 -1.69 25.12 -17.54
N ALA A 96 -2.84 24.51 -17.27
CA ALA A 96 -4.13 24.99 -17.73
C ALA A 96 -4.48 26.36 -17.12
N GLY A 97 -4.26 26.52 -15.81
CA GLY A 97 -4.47 27.80 -15.11
C GLY A 97 -3.63 28.94 -15.69
N GLN A 98 -2.34 28.70 -15.93
CA GLN A 98 -1.44 29.68 -16.56
C GLN A 98 -1.89 30.06 -17.98
N THR A 99 -2.34 29.08 -18.78
CA THR A 99 -2.82 29.31 -20.15
C THR A 99 -4.10 30.16 -20.17
N ILE A 100 -5.03 29.91 -19.26
CA ILE A 100 -6.28 30.67 -19.15
C ILE A 100 -6.00 32.11 -18.70
N SER A 101 -5.11 32.31 -17.71
CA SER A 101 -4.73 33.65 -17.26
C SER A 101 -4.03 34.47 -18.35
N GLY A 102 -3.26 33.83 -19.25
CA GLY A 102 -2.60 34.51 -20.37
C GLY A 102 -3.50 34.86 -21.55
N LEU A 103 -4.66 34.22 -21.68
CA LEU A 103 -5.67 34.53 -22.71
C LEU A 103 -6.70 35.58 -22.23
N GLY A 104 -6.71 35.91 -20.93
CA GLY A 104 -7.60 36.90 -20.32
C GLY A 104 -7.01 38.31 -20.22
N THR A 105 -5.79 38.52 -20.70
CA THR A 105 -5.12 39.83 -20.84
C THR A 105 -5.09 40.27 -22.29
#